data_AF-A0A524L9M0-F1
#
_entry.id   AF-A0A524L9M0-F1
#
_cell.length_a   1.000
_cell.length_b   1.000
_cell.length_c   1.000
_cell.angle_alpha   90.00
_cell.angle_beta   90.00
_cell.angle_gamma   90.00
#
_symmetry.space_group_name_H-M   'P 1'
#
loop_
_entity.id
_entity.type
_entity.pdbx_description
1 polymer ?
#
loop_
_entity_poly.entity_id
_entity_poly.type
_entity_poly.pdbx_seq_one_letter_code
_entity_poly.pdbx_strand_id
1 'polypeptide(L)'
;MSVDIGDSVSYGVIINTDSYAGNFEREMTAYCTGRYGECGVGENLVYLFNGDFGIDEQDCEEDPFWDSIDYRSDEHGCGRPCSIYSDENDGYNSVIIFFKDAPTKKQLAIIYERAIAFSEDPRAITERGVHGSRGKNITINDVKAIKIETKVSLYLPE
;
A
#
# COMPACT_ATOMS: atom_id res chain seq x y z
N MET A 1 -13.73 -18.12 -28.12
CA MET A 1 -12.31 -18.17 -28.50
C MET A 1 -11.55 -17.23 -27.57
N SER A 2 -10.53 -17.68 -26.83
CA SER A 2 -9.75 -16.81 -25.94
C SER A 2 -8.57 -16.18 -26.70
N VAL A 3 -8.31 -14.90 -26.47
CA VAL A 3 -7.16 -14.19 -27.03
C VAL A 3 -6.25 -13.83 -25.86
N ASP A 4 -5.01 -14.32 -25.89
CA ASP A 4 -3.95 -13.87 -24.98
C ASP A 4 -3.51 -12.47 -25.42
N ILE A 5 -3.67 -11.48 -24.54
CA ILE A 5 -3.41 -10.06 -24.87
C ILE A 5 -2.04 -9.61 -24.34
N GLY A 6 -1.21 -10.56 -23.92
CA GLY A 6 0.10 -10.33 -23.34
C GLY A 6 0.08 -10.26 -21.81
N ASP A 7 1.27 -10.34 -21.23
CA ASP A 7 1.48 -10.24 -19.79
C ASP A 7 1.41 -8.77 -19.37
N SER A 8 0.51 -8.42 -18.45
CA SER A 8 0.62 -7.13 -17.77
C SER A 8 1.63 -7.28 -16.63
N VAL A 9 2.77 -6.61 -16.79
CA VAL A 9 3.77 -6.50 -15.73
C VAL A 9 3.31 -5.39 -14.79
N SER A 10 3.21 -5.74 -13.51
CA SER A 10 2.99 -4.75 -12.46
C SER A 10 3.96 -5.01 -11.31
N TYR A 11 4.09 -4.07 -10.39
CA TYR A 11 5.03 -4.17 -9.29
C TYR A 11 4.30 -4.01 -7.96
N GLY A 12 4.88 -4.58 -6.90
CA GLY A 12 4.35 -4.42 -5.56
C GLY A 12 5.45 -4.35 -4.52
N VAL A 13 5.20 -3.65 -3.43
CA VAL A 13 6.01 -3.71 -2.22
C VAL A 13 5.23 -4.46 -1.17
N ILE A 14 5.78 -5.58 -0.72
CA ILE A 14 5.21 -6.39 0.36
C ILE A 14 5.84 -5.95 1.67
N ILE A 15 5.01 -5.67 2.67
CA ILE A 15 5.38 -5.44 4.06
C ILE A 15 4.85 -6.63 4.86
N ASN A 16 5.74 -7.53 5.26
CA ASN A 16 5.40 -8.67 6.09
C ASN A 16 5.31 -8.24 7.54
N THR A 17 4.26 -8.66 8.23
CA THR A 17 4.08 -8.36 9.66
C THR A 17 3.78 -9.61 10.48
N ASP A 18 3.71 -9.49 11.80
CA ASP A 18 3.31 -10.57 12.72
C ASP A 18 1.79 -10.60 13.00
N SER A 19 1.02 -9.76 12.32
CA SER A 19 -0.37 -9.47 12.66
C SER A 19 -1.25 -9.44 11.42
N TYR A 20 -2.52 -9.86 11.54
CA TYR A 20 -3.46 -9.85 10.40
C TYR A 20 -3.59 -8.46 9.77
N ALA A 21 -3.16 -8.37 8.51
CA ALA A 21 -2.97 -7.12 7.79
C ALA A 21 -4.28 -6.38 7.51
N GLY A 22 -5.40 -7.10 7.36
CA GLY A 22 -6.70 -6.50 7.03
C GLY A 22 -7.29 -5.56 8.09
N ASN A 23 -6.59 -5.37 9.21
CA ASN A 23 -6.94 -4.37 10.23
C ASN A 23 -6.25 -3.02 10.01
N PHE A 24 -5.17 -2.95 9.24
CA PHE A 24 -4.29 -1.78 9.19
C PHE A 24 -3.64 -1.54 7.82
N GLU A 25 -3.93 -2.35 6.81
CA GLU A 25 -3.29 -2.28 5.50
C GLU A 25 -3.48 -0.92 4.82
N ARG A 26 -4.67 -0.34 4.98
CA ARG A 26 -5.05 0.96 4.40
C ARG A 26 -4.36 2.10 5.12
N GLU A 27 -4.42 2.10 6.45
CA GLU A 27 -3.76 3.09 7.29
C GLU A 27 -2.24 3.07 7.13
N MET A 28 -1.63 1.87 7.12
CA MET A 28 -0.19 1.70 6.91
C MET A 28 0.22 2.21 5.53
N THR A 29 -0.56 1.92 4.48
CA THR A 29 -0.28 2.42 3.12
C THR A 29 -0.33 3.94 3.08
N ALA A 30 -1.37 4.56 3.64
CA ALA A 30 -1.49 6.01 3.70
C ALA A 30 -0.36 6.65 4.51
N TYR A 31 0.01 6.07 5.65
CA TYR A 31 1.13 6.53 6.45
C TYR A 31 2.44 6.43 5.66
N CYS A 32 2.73 5.31 4.99
CA CYS A 32 4.00 5.08 4.31
C CYS A 32 4.16 5.87 3.01
N THR A 33 3.06 6.14 2.30
CA THR A 33 3.11 6.64 0.91
C THR A 33 2.42 7.98 0.69
N GLY A 34 1.65 8.49 1.66
CA GLY A 34 0.78 9.63 1.45
C GLY A 34 -0.41 9.33 0.52
N ARG A 35 -0.67 8.04 0.21
CA ARG A 35 -1.76 7.62 -0.68
C ARG A 35 -2.77 6.75 0.03
N TYR A 36 -4.03 7.08 -0.17
CA TYR A 36 -5.18 6.32 0.30
C TYR A 36 -6.12 6.04 -0.87
N GLY A 37 -6.97 5.02 -0.72
CA GLY A 37 -7.99 4.66 -1.71
C GLY A 37 -9.27 5.48 -1.57
N GLU A 38 -10.21 5.27 -2.48
CA GLU A 38 -11.50 6.01 -2.52
C GLU A 38 -12.36 5.86 -1.26
N CYS A 39 -12.09 4.85 -0.44
CA CYS A 39 -12.76 4.64 0.84
C CYS A 39 -12.43 5.70 1.92
N GLY A 40 -11.45 6.58 1.70
CA GLY A 40 -11.08 7.63 2.65
C GLY A 40 -10.25 7.16 3.86
N VAL A 41 -10.06 5.86 4.02
CA VAL A 41 -9.33 5.32 5.17
C VAL A 41 -7.84 5.68 5.08
N GLY A 42 -7.33 6.33 6.13
CA GLY A 42 -5.96 6.80 6.22
C GLY A 42 -5.74 8.24 5.75
N GLU A 43 -6.78 8.97 5.33
CA GLU A 43 -6.68 10.39 4.94
C GLU A 43 -5.95 11.24 5.98
N ASN A 44 -6.23 11.03 7.27
CA ASN A 44 -5.54 11.74 8.36
C ASN A 44 -4.03 11.46 8.42
N LEU A 45 -3.58 10.28 7.97
CA LEU A 45 -2.19 9.86 7.97
C LEU A 45 -1.42 10.42 6.78
N VAL A 46 -2.12 10.83 5.71
CA VAL A 46 -1.53 11.57 4.60
C VAL A 46 -0.99 12.91 5.06
N TYR A 47 -1.69 13.61 5.98
CA TYR A 47 -1.16 14.85 6.55
C TYR A 47 0.16 14.65 7.28
N LEU A 48 0.35 13.51 7.94
CA LEU A 48 1.63 13.18 8.59
C LEU A 48 2.72 12.96 7.54
N PHE A 49 2.41 12.21 6.48
CA PHE A 49 3.33 12.02 5.36
C PHE A 49 3.73 13.37 4.74
N ASN A 50 2.76 14.19 4.36
CA ASN A 50 3.02 15.48 3.73
C ASN A 50 3.83 16.40 4.65
N GLY A 51 3.51 16.43 5.95
CA GLY A 51 4.26 17.21 6.94
C GLY A 51 5.72 16.74 7.12
N ASP A 52 5.95 15.42 7.14
CA ASP A 52 7.30 14.85 7.29
C ASP A 52 8.18 15.11 6.05
N PHE A 53 7.58 15.21 4.86
CA PHE A 53 8.28 15.47 3.59
C PHE A 53 8.21 16.93 3.10
N GLY A 54 7.51 17.80 3.81
CA GLY A 54 7.33 19.20 3.41
C GLY A 54 6.54 19.37 2.10
N ILE A 55 5.64 18.43 1.80
CA ILE A 55 4.83 18.44 0.57
C ILE A 55 3.67 19.43 0.75
N ASP A 56 3.59 20.41 -0.15
CA ASP A 56 2.42 21.29 -0.26
C ASP A 56 1.36 20.59 -1.12
N GLU A 57 0.08 20.66 -0.72
CA GLU A 57 -1.02 20.10 -1.51
C GLU A 57 -1.10 20.71 -2.92
N GLN A 58 -0.54 21.91 -3.12
CA GLN A 58 -0.49 22.59 -4.41
C GLN A 58 0.77 22.28 -5.24
N ASP A 59 1.81 21.71 -4.62
CA ASP A 59 3.09 21.40 -5.27
C ASP A 59 3.57 19.99 -4.90
N CYS A 60 3.29 19.05 -5.79
CA CYS A 60 3.53 17.63 -5.61
C CYS A 60 4.83 17.12 -6.24
N GLU A 61 5.71 18.00 -6.75
CA GLU A 61 6.97 17.58 -7.38
C GLU A 61 7.92 16.87 -6.40
N GLU A 62 7.85 17.21 -5.12
CA GLU A 62 8.67 16.60 -4.05
C GLU A 62 8.11 15.28 -3.53
N ASP A 63 6.87 14.91 -3.91
CA ASP A 63 6.25 13.69 -3.45
C ASP A 63 6.86 12.46 -4.16
N PRO A 64 7.56 11.59 -3.42
CA PRO A 64 8.27 10.46 -4.00
C PRO A 64 7.32 9.37 -4.54
N PHE A 65 6.02 9.45 -4.28
CA PHE A 65 5.03 8.46 -4.66
C PHE A 65 3.96 8.96 -5.64
N TRP A 66 3.88 10.27 -5.93
CA TRP A 66 2.81 10.92 -6.71
C TRP A 66 2.37 10.16 -7.96
N ASP A 67 3.32 9.78 -8.81
CA ASP A 67 3.01 9.08 -10.07
C ASP A 67 3.32 7.57 -10.03
N SER A 68 3.82 7.06 -8.91
CA SER A 68 4.33 5.68 -8.84
C SER A 68 3.31 4.65 -8.35
N ILE A 69 2.31 5.09 -7.58
CA ILE A 69 1.33 4.20 -6.95
C ILE A 69 0.25 3.80 -7.96
N ASP A 70 -0.02 2.50 -8.02
CA ASP A 70 -1.05 1.89 -8.86
C ASP A 70 -2.33 1.66 -8.05
N TYR A 71 -3.47 2.07 -8.60
CA TYR A 71 -4.77 1.95 -7.95
C TYR A 71 -5.55 0.81 -8.60
N ARG A 72 -5.86 -0.21 -7.82
CA ARG A 72 -6.61 -1.38 -8.29
C ARG A 72 -8.01 -1.38 -7.72
N SER A 73 -9.00 -1.57 -8.58
CA SER A 73 -10.38 -1.77 -8.14
C SER A 73 -10.49 -3.08 -7.38
N ASP A 74 -11.09 -3.04 -6.20
CA ASP A 74 -11.54 -4.25 -5.50
C ASP A 74 -12.82 -4.83 -6.13
N GLU A 75 -13.33 -5.93 -5.57
CA GLU A 75 -14.56 -6.60 -6.02
C GLU A 75 -15.82 -5.72 -5.95
N HIS A 76 -15.74 -4.59 -5.24
CA HIS A 76 -16.82 -3.62 -5.10
C HIS A 76 -16.60 -2.38 -5.98
N GLY A 77 -15.56 -2.38 -6.83
CA GLY A 77 -15.22 -1.27 -7.71
C GLY A 77 -14.49 -0.13 -7.02
N CYS A 78 -14.07 -0.28 -5.76
CA CYS A 78 -13.35 0.75 -5.03
C CYS A 78 -11.85 0.69 -5.37
N GLY A 79 -11.32 1.78 -5.94
CA GLY A 79 -9.90 1.90 -6.28
C GLY A 79 -9.02 2.02 -5.03
N ARG A 80 -8.10 1.07 -4.83
CA ARG A 80 -7.20 1.02 -3.68
C ARG A 80 -5.73 0.84 -4.10
N PRO A 81 -4.79 1.52 -3.41
CA PRO A 81 -3.36 1.37 -3.67
C PRO A 81 -2.75 0.13 -3.03
N CYS A 82 -3.52 -0.63 -2.24
CA CYS A 82 -3.03 -1.76 -1.47
C CYS A 82 -4.06 -2.87 -1.30
N SER A 83 -3.59 -4.04 -0.89
CA SER A 83 -4.41 -5.16 -0.45
C SER A 83 -3.72 -5.97 0.66
N ILE A 84 -4.46 -6.88 1.29
CA ILE A 84 -3.85 -7.94 2.08
C ILE A 84 -3.16 -8.92 1.14
N TYR A 85 -1.99 -9.37 1.54
CA TYR A 85 -1.19 -10.36 0.84
C TYR A 85 -0.95 -11.55 1.76
N SER A 86 -1.01 -12.74 1.20
CA SER A 86 -0.57 -13.96 1.86
C SER A 86 0.31 -14.70 0.88
N ASP A 87 1.55 -14.96 1.27
CA ASP A 87 2.28 -16.09 0.73
C ASP A 87 1.63 -17.38 1.28
N GLU A 88 1.87 -18.53 0.66
CA GLU A 88 1.11 -19.79 0.82
C GLU A 88 0.97 -20.31 2.27
N ASN A 89 1.56 -19.65 3.28
CA ASN A 89 1.51 -20.03 4.70
C ASN A 89 1.41 -18.87 5.71
N ASP A 90 1.17 -17.61 5.30
CA ASP A 90 1.34 -16.42 6.17
C ASP A 90 0.05 -15.82 6.77
N GLY A 91 -1.08 -16.53 6.70
CA GLY A 91 -2.30 -16.15 7.41
C GLY A 91 -2.83 -14.73 7.11
N TYR A 92 -2.50 -14.16 5.94
CA TYR A 92 -2.83 -12.79 5.56
C TYR A 92 -2.25 -11.71 6.48
N ASN A 93 -1.01 -11.91 6.95
CA ASN A 93 -0.30 -10.93 7.79
C ASN A 93 0.45 -9.85 7.00
N SER A 94 0.46 -9.94 5.67
CA SER A 94 1.25 -9.06 4.83
C SER A 94 0.41 -8.00 4.13
N VAL A 95 0.96 -6.80 3.97
CA VAL A 95 0.37 -5.72 3.16
C VAL A 95 1.10 -5.69 1.83
N ILE A 96 0.39 -5.61 0.72
CA ILE A 96 0.99 -5.28 -0.59
C ILE A 96 0.54 -3.89 -1.04
N ILE A 97 1.50 -3.04 -1.38
CA ILE A 97 1.29 -1.73 -1.99
C ILE A 97 1.62 -1.85 -3.49
N PHE A 98 0.70 -1.45 -4.36
CA PHE A 98 0.85 -1.62 -5.80
C PHE A 98 1.57 -0.43 -6.44
N PHE A 99 2.43 -0.72 -7.40
CA PHE A 99 3.21 0.25 -8.16
C PHE A 99 3.04 0.04 -9.66
N LYS A 100 3.00 1.16 -10.40
CA LYS A 100 2.95 1.18 -11.87
C LYS A 100 4.25 0.65 -12.46
N ASP A 101 5.38 1.04 -11.87
CA ASP A 101 6.73 0.67 -12.26
C ASP A 101 7.52 0.07 -11.09
N ALA A 102 8.71 -0.45 -11.35
CA ALA A 102 9.56 -0.98 -10.28
C ALA A 102 9.86 0.12 -9.24
N PRO A 103 9.58 -0.10 -7.94
CA PRO A 103 9.84 0.91 -6.93
C PRO A 103 11.35 1.19 -6.84
N THR A 104 11.70 2.48 -6.77
CA THR A 104 13.07 2.93 -6.61
C THR A 104 13.62 2.55 -5.22
N LYS A 105 14.94 2.52 -5.09
CA LYS A 105 15.59 2.30 -3.78
C LYS A 105 15.19 3.34 -2.73
N LYS A 106 14.98 4.60 -3.16
CA LYS A 106 14.51 5.70 -2.29
C LYS A 106 13.11 5.39 -1.76
N GLN A 107 12.19 5.01 -2.63
CA GLN A 107 10.82 4.63 -2.25
C GLN A 107 10.80 3.43 -1.30
N LEU A 108 11.61 2.40 -1.57
CA LEU A 108 11.73 1.23 -0.68
C LEU A 108 12.28 1.60 0.69
N ALA A 109 13.31 2.45 0.75
CA ALA A 109 13.85 2.93 2.02
C ALA A 109 12.80 3.72 2.82
N ILE A 110 12.04 4.61 2.16
CA ILE A 110 10.96 5.36 2.81
C ILE A 110 9.88 4.41 3.33
N ILE A 111 9.42 3.45 2.53
CA ILE A 111 8.40 2.48 2.98
C ILE A 111 8.90 1.67 4.17
N TYR A 112 10.16 1.21 4.13
CA TYR A 112 10.74 0.45 5.23
C TYR A 112 10.80 1.27 6.53
N GLU A 113 11.37 2.48 6.49
CA GLU A 113 11.49 3.36 7.65
C GLU A 113 10.12 3.72 8.22
N ARG A 114 9.15 4.03 7.34
CA ARG A 114 7.81 4.42 7.75
C ARG A 114 6.95 3.24 8.21
N ALA A 115 7.13 2.04 7.67
CA ALA A 115 6.44 0.85 8.16
C ALA A 115 6.86 0.54 9.61
N ILE A 116 8.16 0.68 9.91
CA ILE A 116 8.66 0.56 11.29
C ILE A 116 8.04 1.66 12.16
N ALA A 117 8.11 2.93 11.71
CA ALA A 117 7.56 4.04 12.46
C ALA A 117 6.04 3.92 12.69
N PHE A 118 5.27 3.37 11.75
CA PHE A 118 3.82 3.15 11.92
C PHE A 118 3.48 2.32 13.17
N SER A 119 4.34 1.36 13.53
CA SER A 119 4.16 0.53 14.72
C SER A 119 4.49 1.22 16.05
N GLU A 120 5.23 2.34 15.99
CA GLU A 120 5.78 3.02 17.17
C GLU A 120 5.24 4.45 17.32
N ASP A 121 4.78 5.09 16.24
CA ASP A 121 4.45 6.50 16.19
C ASP A 121 3.10 6.77 16.90
N PRO A 122 3.10 7.48 18.04
CA PRO A 122 1.87 7.76 18.76
C PRO A 122 0.89 8.59 17.92
N ARG A 123 1.34 9.38 16.94
CA ARG A 123 0.47 10.16 16.04
C ARG A 123 -0.35 9.25 15.13
N ALA A 124 0.25 8.17 14.65
CA ALA A 124 -0.44 7.12 13.90
C ALA A 124 -1.43 6.34 14.80
N ILE A 125 -1.11 6.22 16.09
CA ILE A 125 -1.85 5.40 17.05
C ILE A 125 -3.01 6.17 17.75
N THR A 126 -2.92 7.49 17.93
CA THR A 126 -3.78 8.21 18.90
C THR A 126 -4.64 9.35 18.35
N GLU A 127 -4.43 9.86 17.14
CA GLU A 127 -5.18 11.04 16.66
C GLU A 127 -6.20 10.70 15.55
N ARG A 128 -7.44 10.46 15.98
CA ARG A 128 -8.69 10.55 15.20
C ARG A 128 -8.91 9.68 13.93
N GLY A 129 -8.00 8.81 13.50
CA GLY A 129 -8.18 8.13 12.20
C GLY A 129 -7.92 6.63 12.10
N VAL A 130 -7.85 5.88 13.19
CA VAL A 130 -7.76 4.41 13.10
C VAL A 130 -9.02 3.79 13.71
N HIS A 131 -10.05 3.60 12.88
CA HIS A 131 -11.23 2.82 13.25
C HIS A 131 -10.86 1.32 13.31
N GLY A 132 -10.11 0.90 14.33
CA GLY A 132 -9.96 -0.53 14.63
C GLY A 132 -8.65 -0.98 15.29
N SER A 133 -7.55 -0.24 15.11
CA SER A 133 -6.21 -0.69 15.53
C SER A 133 -5.72 0.02 16.78
N ARG A 134 -6.59 0.14 17.79
CA ARG A 134 -6.14 0.58 19.13
C ARG A 134 -5.12 -0.42 19.67
N GLY A 135 -3.87 0.02 19.81
CA GLY A 135 -2.87 -0.60 20.69
C GLY A 135 -2.40 -2.00 20.31
N LYS A 136 -2.36 -2.34 19.02
CA LYS A 136 -1.71 -3.57 18.57
C LYS A 136 -0.24 -3.30 18.31
N ASN A 137 0.64 -3.98 19.06
CA ASN A 137 2.06 -4.07 18.74
C ASN A 137 2.18 -4.87 17.45
N ILE A 138 2.35 -4.18 16.32
CA ILE A 138 2.62 -4.81 15.03
C ILE A 138 4.13 -4.84 14.86
N THR A 139 4.70 -6.01 14.59
CA THR A 139 6.13 -6.11 14.26
C THR A 139 6.29 -6.18 12.75
N ILE A 140 7.18 -5.36 12.20
CA ILE A 140 7.58 -5.44 10.78
C ILE A 140 8.67 -6.50 10.64
N ASN A 141 8.35 -7.60 9.94
CA ASN A 141 9.25 -8.73 9.77
C ASN A 141 10.17 -8.55 8.55
N ASP A 142 9.63 -8.03 7.44
CA ASP A 142 10.37 -7.85 6.18
C ASP A 142 9.66 -6.82 5.28
N VAL A 143 10.41 -6.16 4.41
CA VAL A 143 9.88 -5.31 3.33
C VAL A 143 10.61 -5.62 2.03
N LYS A 144 9.89 -6.04 1.01
CA LYS A 144 10.47 -6.47 -0.27
C LYS A 144 9.67 -6.00 -1.48
N ALA A 145 10.37 -5.63 -2.55
CA ALA A 145 9.77 -5.41 -3.86
C ALA A 145 9.56 -6.74 -4.59
N ILE A 146 8.45 -6.87 -5.30
CA ILE A 146 8.15 -7.99 -6.18
C ILE A 146 7.67 -7.49 -7.56
N LYS A 147 7.92 -8.32 -8.57
CA LYS A 147 7.28 -8.21 -9.88
C LYS A 147 6.05 -9.13 -9.87
N ILE A 148 4.91 -8.59 -10.25
CA ILE A 148 3.63 -9.29 -10.34
C ILE A 148 3.36 -9.54 -11.82
N GLU A 149 3.42 -10.80 -12.23
CA GLU A 149 3.11 -11.23 -13.60
C GLU A 149 1.65 -11.69 -13.64
N THR A 150 0.79 -10.93 -14.33
CA THR A 150 -0.62 -11.29 -14.48
C THR A 150 -0.86 -11.79 -15.90
N LYS A 151 -1.36 -13.02 -16.02
CA LYS A 151 -1.86 -13.53 -17.30
C LYS A 151 -3.25 -12.97 -17.56
N VAL A 152 -3.39 -12.14 -18.59
CA VAL A 152 -4.70 -11.59 -19.00
C VAL A 152 -5.28 -12.47 -20.10
N SER A 153 -6.34 -13.20 -19.78
CA SER A 153 -7.12 -13.97 -20.77
C SER A 153 -8.49 -13.30 -20.95
N LEU A 154 -8.78 -12.74 -22.12
CA LEU A 154 -10.15 -12.30 -22.45
C LEU A 154 -10.96 -13.46 -23.02
N TYR A 155 -12.14 -13.66 -22.45
CA TYR A 155 -13.18 -14.50 -23.02
C TYR A 155 -14.09 -13.65 -23.91
N LEU A 156 -14.06 -13.92 -25.22
CA LEU A 156 -15.06 -13.37 -26.14
C LEU A 156 -16.33 -14.24 -26.06
N PRO A 157 -17.52 -13.65 -25.80
CA PRO A 157 -18.78 -14.37 -25.93
C PRO A 157 -19.01 -14.77 -27.39
N GLU A 158 -19.61 -15.95 -27.59
CA GLU A 158 -19.94 -16.49 -28.93
C GLU A 158 -21.01 -15.66 -29.66
#